data_AF-A0A853JL12-F1
#
_entry.id   AF-A0A853JL12-F1
#
_cell.length_a   1.000
_cell.length_b   1.000
_cell.length_c   1.000
_cell.angle_alpha   90.00
_cell.angle_beta   90.00
_cell.angle_gamma   90.00
#
_symmetry.space_group_name_H-M   'P 1'
#
loop_
_entity.id
_entity.type
_entity.pdbx_description
1 polymer ?
#
loop_
_entity_poly.entity_id
_entity_poly.type
_entity_poly.pdbx_seq_one_letter_code
_entity_poly.pdbx_strand_id
1 'polypeptide(L)'
;MRQSILIVDDMEQNRKILGMMFQDTFEILEAENGYEAMCCIRENQDVLAAVLLDVVMPVMDGLEVLEHMQDEALTEALPVVLIAAEEPGIAARRGYALGALDILTRPFDPVVIKRRVENIIELGIHKREFKKLKNEAENDALTGIFNRKAMEDRIGGILNNPETQCGALCFIDVDNFKTINDSFGHLYGDEVLKQMAENLKSCALPGDAVGRIGGDEFMIFFEIILPWSG
;
A
#
# COMPACT_ATOMS: atom_id res chain seq x y z
N MET A 1 5.56 20.54 0.32
CA MET A 1 6.71 19.89 0.98
C MET A 1 7.58 19.30 -0.11
N ARG A 2 8.89 19.33 0.07
CA ARG A 2 9.83 18.65 -0.82
C ARG A 2 9.85 17.17 -0.41
N GLN A 3 9.84 16.26 -1.38
CA GLN A 3 9.96 14.83 -1.10
C GLN A 3 11.39 14.47 -0.73
N SER A 4 11.54 13.40 0.06
CA SER A 4 12.83 12.94 0.56
C SER A 4 13.23 11.60 -0.05
N ILE A 5 14.53 11.39 -0.24
CA ILE A 5 15.11 10.07 -0.51
C ILE A 5 15.93 9.66 0.71
N LEU A 6 15.70 8.44 1.21
CA LEU A 6 16.54 7.85 2.24
C LEU A 6 17.70 7.10 1.59
N ILE A 7 18.93 7.41 2.00
CA ILE A 7 20.14 6.73 1.56
C ILE A 7 20.72 5.97 2.75
N VAL A 8 20.83 4.66 2.62
CA VAL A 8 21.28 3.76 3.68
C VAL A 8 22.53 3.05 3.22
N ASP A 9 23.66 3.36 3.86
CA ASP A 9 24.97 2.78 3.58
C ASP A 9 25.87 3.03 4.79
N ASP A 10 26.68 2.05 5.17
CA ASP A 10 27.53 2.14 6.37
C ASP A 10 28.73 3.08 6.16
N MET A 11 29.09 3.36 4.92
CA MET A 11 30.16 4.30 4.57
C MET A 11 29.62 5.70 4.28
N GLU A 12 29.99 6.67 5.13
CA GLU A 12 29.66 8.10 4.95
C GLU A 12 30.00 8.63 3.54
N GLN A 13 31.09 8.15 2.95
CA GLN A 13 31.52 8.54 1.60
C GLN A 13 30.50 8.12 0.53
N ASN A 14 29.94 6.92 0.63
CA ASN A 14 28.93 6.43 -0.31
C ASN A 14 27.64 7.23 -0.17
N ARG A 15 27.20 7.50 1.07
CA ARG A 15 26.02 8.34 1.34
C ARG A 15 26.17 9.74 0.74
N LYS A 16 27.33 10.37 0.92
CA LYS A 16 27.64 11.68 0.32
C LYS A 16 27.60 11.65 -1.21
N ILE A 17 28.23 10.65 -1.83
CA ILE A 17 28.26 10.53 -3.30
C ILE A 17 26.84 10.39 -3.86
N LEU A 18 26.03 9.50 -3.28
CA LEU A 18 24.64 9.31 -3.69
C LEU A 18 23.80 10.56 -3.39
N GLY A 19 23.96 11.16 -2.22
CA GLY A 19 23.26 12.39 -1.82
C GLY A 19 23.52 13.53 -2.81
N MET A 20 24.77 13.70 -3.26
CA MET A 20 25.12 14.69 -4.28
C MET A 20 24.39 14.50 -5.61
N MET A 21 24.01 13.27 -5.98
CA MET A 21 23.30 12.99 -7.23
C MET A 21 21.83 13.46 -7.20
N PHE A 22 21.24 13.53 -6.01
CA PHE A 22 19.79 13.71 -5.83
C PHE A 22 19.39 14.98 -5.05
N GLN A 23 20.32 15.64 -4.35
CA GLN A 23 20.07 16.83 -3.52
C GLN A 23 19.46 18.03 -4.27
N ASP A 24 19.64 18.10 -5.60
CA ASP A 24 19.06 19.16 -6.43
C ASP A 24 17.54 18.99 -6.59
N THR A 25 17.03 17.77 -6.44
CA THR A 25 15.60 17.45 -6.63
C THR A 25 14.94 17.10 -5.30
N PHE A 26 15.60 16.32 -4.45
CA PHE A 26 15.04 15.74 -3.23
C PHE A 26 15.75 16.26 -1.98
N GLU A 27 15.06 16.21 -0.85
CA GLU A 27 15.70 16.25 0.45
C GLU A 27 16.38 14.90 0.74
N ILE A 28 17.57 14.92 1.33
CA ILE A 28 18.34 13.69 1.57
C ILE A 28 18.26 13.35 3.05
N LEU A 29 17.73 12.16 3.33
CA LEU A 29 17.82 11.52 4.63
C LEU A 29 18.91 10.44 4.57
N GLU A 30 19.63 10.26 5.65
CA GLU A 30 20.74 9.31 5.73
C GLU A 30 20.56 8.37 6.92
N ALA A 31 20.98 7.12 6.76
CA ALA A 31 21.09 6.13 7.82
C ALA A 31 22.34 5.27 7.62
N GLU A 32 22.98 4.84 8.71
CA GLU A 32 24.24 4.09 8.65
C GLU A 32 24.06 2.57 8.70
N ASN A 33 22.85 2.10 9.01
CA ASN A 33 22.51 0.70 9.15
C ASN A 33 21.01 0.48 9.01
N GLY A 34 20.58 -0.79 8.94
CA GLY A 34 19.18 -1.13 8.77
C GLY A 34 18.25 -0.74 9.93
N TYR A 35 18.76 -0.66 11.16
CA TYR A 35 17.95 -0.24 12.30
C TYR A 35 17.57 1.24 12.20
N GLU A 36 18.56 2.11 11.94
CA GLU A 36 18.31 3.53 11.69
C GLU A 36 17.41 3.74 10.47
N ALA A 37 17.62 2.95 9.40
CA ALA A 37 16.76 3.01 8.22
C ALA A 37 15.29 2.76 8.57
N MET A 38 14.99 1.72 9.36
CA MET A 38 13.62 1.42 9.79
C MET A 38 13.02 2.51 10.68
N CYS A 39 13.82 3.13 11.56
CA CYS A 39 13.38 4.30 12.31
C CYS A 39 13.03 5.46 11.37
N CYS A 40 13.92 5.82 10.44
CA CYS A 40 13.69 6.89 9.48
C CYS A 40 12.47 6.63 8.60
N ILE A 41 12.28 5.39 8.13
CA ILE A 41 11.13 5.00 7.30
C ILE A 41 9.83 5.24 8.07
N ARG A 42 9.73 4.76 9.31
CA ARG A 42 8.51 4.91 10.12
C ARG A 42 8.21 6.36 10.47
N GLU A 43 9.22 7.18 10.74
CA GLU A 43 9.04 8.59 11.10
C GLU A 43 8.69 9.49 9.90
N ASN A 44 9.02 9.08 8.67
CA ASN A 44 8.96 9.94 7.48
C ASN A 44 8.12 9.36 6.32
N GLN A 45 7.18 8.45 6.60
CA GLN A 45 6.40 7.74 5.57
C GLN A 45 5.69 8.68 4.58
N ASP A 46 5.18 9.82 5.04
CA ASP A 46 4.40 10.75 4.21
C ASP A 46 5.25 11.55 3.21
N VAL A 47 6.55 11.68 3.47
CA VAL A 47 7.46 12.52 2.66
C VAL A 47 8.49 11.70 1.87
N LEU A 48 8.71 10.44 2.26
CA LEU A 48 9.65 9.55 1.57
C LEU A 48 9.16 9.14 0.19
N ALA A 49 9.98 9.42 -0.83
CA ALA A 49 9.73 9.03 -2.20
C ALA A 49 10.33 7.67 -2.56
N ALA A 50 11.52 7.36 -2.02
CA ALA A 50 12.23 6.09 -2.24
C ALA A 50 13.29 5.86 -1.16
N VAL A 51 13.77 4.62 -1.10
CA VAL A 51 14.93 4.20 -0.29
C VAL A 51 16.00 3.63 -1.21
N LEU A 52 17.23 4.13 -1.09
CA LEU A 52 18.43 3.52 -1.67
C LEU A 52 19.15 2.78 -0.54
N LEU A 53 19.22 1.46 -0.65
CA LEU A 53 19.57 0.59 0.47
C LEU A 53 20.75 -0.30 0.12
N ASP A 54 21.88 -0.12 0.79
CA ASP A 54 22.98 -1.06 0.68
C ASP A 54 22.56 -2.45 1.19
N VAL A 55 23.02 -3.49 0.51
CA VAL A 55 22.77 -4.88 0.88
C VAL A 55 23.58 -5.26 2.12
N VAL A 56 24.84 -4.80 2.22
CA VAL A 56 25.77 -5.26 3.26
C VAL A 56 26.08 -4.12 4.21
N MET A 57 25.57 -4.20 5.44
CA MET A 57 25.76 -3.19 6.48
C MET A 57 25.88 -3.88 7.85
N PRO A 58 26.51 -3.26 8.86
CA PRO A 58 26.52 -3.78 10.22
C PRO A 58 25.14 -3.62 10.88
N VAL A 59 24.95 -4.31 12.01
CA VAL A 59 23.73 -4.28 12.87
C VAL A 59 22.51 -4.94 12.24
N MET A 60 22.12 -4.49 11.04
CA MET A 60 21.01 -5.03 10.26
C MET A 60 21.30 -4.78 8.78
N ASP A 61 21.29 -5.84 7.98
CA ASP A 61 21.59 -5.77 6.55
C ASP A 61 20.37 -5.34 5.71
N GLY A 62 20.60 -5.04 4.42
CA GLY A 62 19.53 -4.53 3.56
C GLY A 62 18.42 -5.54 3.24
N LEU A 63 18.73 -6.84 3.30
CA LEU A 63 17.71 -7.88 3.11
C LEU A 63 16.85 -8.03 4.37
N GLU A 64 17.44 -7.94 5.55
CA GLU A 64 16.71 -7.90 6.82
C GLU A 64 15.78 -6.67 6.88
N VAL A 65 16.22 -5.49 6.42
CA VAL A 65 15.36 -4.31 6.29
C VAL A 65 14.16 -4.59 5.39
N LEU A 66 14.38 -5.19 4.21
CA LEU A 66 13.29 -5.54 3.30
C LEU A 66 12.32 -6.55 3.89
N GLU A 67 12.79 -7.52 4.68
CA GLU A 67 11.94 -8.47 5.41
C GLU A 67 11.01 -7.72 6.39
N HIS A 68 11.55 -6.82 7.20
CA HIS A 68 10.74 -6.00 8.11
C HIS A 68 9.76 -5.11 7.35
N MET A 69 10.19 -4.51 6.23
CA MET A 69 9.30 -3.70 5.40
C MET A 69 8.18 -4.53 4.76
N GLN A 70 8.45 -5.78 4.38
CA GLN A 70 7.44 -6.68 3.81
C GLN A 70 6.41 -7.07 4.88
N ASP A 71 6.87 -7.43 6.08
CA ASP A 71 6.00 -7.77 7.21
C ASP A 71 5.09 -6.60 7.63
N GLU A 72 5.59 -5.36 7.52
CA GLU A 72 4.82 -4.13 7.77
C GLU A 72 4.06 -3.60 6.54
N ALA A 73 4.04 -4.35 5.42
CA ALA A 73 3.42 -3.96 4.14
C ALA A 73 3.90 -2.60 3.58
N LEU A 74 5.11 -2.17 3.94
CA LEU A 74 5.72 -0.90 3.54
C LEU A 74 6.28 -0.94 2.11
N THR A 75 6.72 -2.12 1.64
CA THR A 75 7.29 -2.29 0.28
C THR A 75 6.28 -2.02 -0.83
N GLU A 76 4.97 -2.09 -0.55
CA GLU A 76 3.94 -1.74 -1.53
C GLU A 76 3.81 -0.23 -1.74
N ALA A 77 4.10 0.56 -0.70
CA ALA A 77 3.87 2.00 -0.62
C ALA A 77 5.13 2.83 -0.91
N LEU A 78 6.30 2.31 -0.51
CA LEU A 78 7.59 2.97 -0.60
C LEU A 78 8.56 2.12 -1.46
N PRO A 79 8.92 2.59 -2.67
CA PRO A 79 9.84 1.85 -3.52
C PRO A 79 11.25 1.79 -2.92
N VAL A 80 11.85 0.60 -2.94
CA VAL A 80 13.22 0.35 -2.48
C VAL A 80 14.10 -0.07 -3.65
N VAL A 81 15.29 0.52 -3.73
CA VAL A 81 16.35 0.16 -4.67
C VAL A 81 17.53 -0.36 -3.89
N LEU A 82 17.91 -1.62 -4.12
CA LEU A 82 19.09 -2.19 -3.47
C LEU A 82 20.36 -1.75 -4.19
N ILE A 83 21.42 -1.52 -3.43
CA ILE A 83 22.77 -1.25 -3.92
C ILE A 83 23.65 -2.43 -3.50
N ALA A 84 24.21 -3.15 -4.46
CA ALA A 84 25.03 -4.33 -4.24
C ALA A 84 26.46 -4.13 -4.76
N ALA A 85 27.44 -4.78 -4.13
CA ALA A 85 28.86 -4.67 -4.51
C ALA A 85 29.25 -5.54 -5.72
N GLU A 86 28.57 -6.67 -5.99
CA GLU A 86 28.87 -7.60 -7.08
C GLU A 86 27.61 -8.07 -7.84
N GLU A 87 27.79 -8.82 -8.93
CA GLU A 87 26.74 -9.32 -9.84
C GLU A 87 25.55 -9.99 -9.12
N PRO A 88 24.34 -9.95 -9.71
CA PRO A 88 23.11 -10.42 -9.09
C PRO A 88 23.09 -11.95 -8.91
N GLY A 89 23.66 -12.40 -7.80
CA GLY A 89 23.61 -13.79 -7.33
C GLY A 89 22.33 -14.10 -6.53
N ILE A 90 22.48 -14.89 -5.46
CA ILE A 90 21.36 -15.27 -4.57
C ILE A 90 20.74 -14.04 -3.89
N ALA A 91 21.57 -13.08 -3.48
CA ALA A 91 21.11 -11.85 -2.81
C ALA A 91 20.15 -11.03 -3.69
N ALA A 92 20.43 -10.92 -4.99
CA ALA A 92 19.57 -10.18 -5.91
C ALA A 92 18.20 -10.86 -6.09
N ARG A 93 18.19 -12.19 -6.25
CA ARG A 93 16.92 -12.95 -6.32
C ARG A 93 16.10 -12.79 -5.06
N ARG A 94 16.74 -12.84 -3.89
CA ARG A 94 16.07 -12.63 -2.60
C ARG A 94 15.55 -11.19 -2.48
N GLY A 95 16.33 -10.19 -2.86
CA GLY A 95 15.90 -8.79 -2.86
C GLY A 95 14.63 -8.55 -3.66
N TYR A 96 14.56 -9.06 -4.90
CA TYR A 96 13.33 -8.98 -5.71
C TYR A 96 12.16 -9.74 -5.07
N ALA A 97 12.40 -10.93 -4.49
CA ALA A 97 11.36 -11.70 -3.81
C ALA A 97 10.79 -10.99 -2.56
N LEU A 98 11.61 -10.15 -1.91
CA LEU A 98 11.21 -9.33 -0.76
C LEU A 98 10.59 -7.98 -1.15
N GLY A 99 10.50 -7.66 -2.44
CA GLY A 99 9.82 -6.47 -2.94
C GLY A 99 10.73 -5.30 -3.32
N ALA A 100 12.05 -5.49 -3.45
CA ALA A 100 12.91 -4.50 -4.08
C ALA A 100 12.47 -4.26 -5.54
N LEU A 101 12.38 -2.99 -5.94
CA LEU A 101 11.91 -2.63 -7.29
C LEU A 101 13.03 -2.66 -8.33
N ASP A 102 14.26 -2.37 -7.89
CA ASP A 102 15.46 -2.51 -8.73
C ASP A 102 16.70 -2.81 -7.86
N ILE A 103 17.76 -3.27 -8.53
CA ILE A 103 19.04 -3.59 -7.91
C ILE A 103 20.14 -2.96 -8.75
N LEU A 104 20.99 -2.17 -8.09
CA LEU A 104 22.09 -1.44 -8.70
C LEU A 104 23.41 -2.06 -8.22
N THR A 105 24.25 -2.46 -9.16
CA THR A 105 25.57 -3.00 -8.85
C THR A 105 26.63 -1.91 -8.93
N ARG A 106 27.54 -1.87 -7.96
CA ARG A 106 28.73 -1.02 -7.99
C ARG A 106 29.81 -1.63 -8.90
N PRO A 107 30.62 -0.80 -9.60
CA PRO A 107 30.48 0.64 -9.75
C PRO A 107 29.33 0.99 -10.71
N PHE A 108 28.59 2.06 -10.42
CA PHE A 108 27.49 2.54 -11.26
C PHE A 108 27.82 3.87 -11.94
N ASP A 109 27.26 4.06 -13.14
CA ASP A 109 27.31 5.33 -13.85
C ASP A 109 26.32 6.33 -13.19
N PRO A 110 26.77 7.52 -12.74
CA PRO A 110 25.92 8.53 -12.10
C PRO A 110 24.69 8.96 -12.90
N VAL A 111 24.81 9.01 -14.23
CA VAL A 111 23.70 9.37 -15.12
C VAL A 111 22.66 8.24 -15.15
N VAL A 112 23.13 6.99 -15.18
CA VAL A 112 22.25 5.81 -15.22
C VAL A 112 21.51 5.63 -13.89
N ILE A 113 22.21 5.69 -12.75
CA ILE A 113 21.56 5.56 -11.43
C ILE A 113 20.52 6.65 -11.21
N LYS A 114 20.85 7.91 -11.56
CA LYS A 114 19.93 9.03 -11.42
C LYS A 114 18.64 8.76 -12.19
N ARG A 115 18.75 8.36 -13.45
CA ARG A 115 17.59 8.09 -14.29
C ARG A 115 16.77 6.89 -13.80
N ARG A 116 17.42 5.82 -13.32
CA ARG A 116 16.73 4.64 -12.77
C ARG A 116 15.93 4.98 -11.53
N VAL A 117 16.54 5.69 -10.58
CA VAL A 117 15.87 6.10 -9.33
C VAL A 117 14.72 7.06 -9.62
N GLU A 118 14.89 8.03 -10.51
CA GLU A 118 13.81 8.93 -10.94
C GLU A 118 12.62 8.16 -11.54
N ASN A 119 12.86 7.20 -12.45
CA ASN A 119 11.80 6.38 -13.04
C ASN A 119 11.04 5.56 -11.99
N ILE A 120 11.75 5.04 -10.99
CA ILE A 120 11.17 4.25 -9.89
C ILE A 120 10.29 5.12 -8.99
N ILE A 121 10.74 6.34 -8.68
CA ILE A 121 9.95 7.31 -7.92
C ILE A 121 8.68 7.69 -8.70
N GLU A 122 8.82 8.00 -9.99
CA GLU A 122 7.69 8.32 -10.87
C GLU A 122 6.68 7.18 -10.92
N LEU A 123 7.14 5.93 -11.05
CA LEU A 123 6.28 4.75 -10.99
C LEU A 123 5.55 4.63 -9.64
N GLY A 124 6.25 4.89 -8.52
CA GLY A 124 5.65 4.90 -7.18
C GLY A 124 4.55 5.96 -7.04
N ILE A 125 4.77 7.15 -7.60
CA ILE A 125 3.78 8.24 -7.62
C ILE A 125 2.55 7.82 -8.42
N HIS A 126 2.74 7.35 -9.66
CA HIS A 126 1.63 6.91 -10.51
C HIS A 126 0.84 5.75 -9.89
N LYS A 127 1.51 4.80 -9.22
CA LYS A 127 0.85 3.69 -8.52
C LYS A 127 -0.04 4.20 -7.38
N ARG A 128 0.43 5.17 -6.58
CA ARG A 128 -0.36 5.79 -5.51
C ARG A 128 -1.54 6.59 -6.05
N GLU A 129 -1.33 7.38 -7.10
CA GLU A 129 -2.39 8.13 -7.75
C GLU A 129 -3.46 7.20 -8.34
N PHE A 130 -3.03 6.16 -9.05
CA PHE A 130 -3.94 5.15 -9.58
C PHE A 130 -4.75 4.45 -8.49
N LYS A 131 -4.10 4.05 -7.38
CA LYS A 131 -4.79 3.46 -6.22
C LYS A 131 -5.82 4.42 -5.63
N LYS A 132 -5.48 5.71 -5.53
CA LYS A 132 -6.40 6.74 -5.04
C LYS A 132 -7.61 6.90 -5.97
N LEU A 133 -7.38 7.09 -7.27
CA LEU A 133 -8.44 7.21 -8.26
C LEU A 133 -9.34 5.97 -8.30
N LYS A 134 -8.74 4.79 -8.19
CA LYS A 134 -9.48 3.53 -8.09
C LYS A 134 -10.37 3.50 -6.84
N ASN A 135 -9.82 3.84 -5.67
CA ASN A 135 -10.58 3.91 -4.43
C ASN A 135 -11.73 4.93 -4.51
N GLU A 136 -11.51 6.10 -5.10
CA GLU A 136 -12.55 7.13 -5.30
C GLU A 136 -13.63 6.67 -6.29
N ALA A 137 -13.25 5.90 -7.32
CA ALA A 137 -14.17 5.36 -8.30
C ALA A 137 -14.97 4.14 -7.79
N GLU A 138 -14.41 3.35 -6.88
CA GLU A 138 -15.01 2.11 -6.39
C GLU A 138 -15.74 2.25 -5.05
N ASN A 139 -15.44 3.25 -4.24
CA ASN A 139 -16.03 3.39 -2.91
C ASN A 139 -17.08 4.51 -2.83
N ASP A 140 -18.03 4.34 -1.92
CA ASP A 140 -18.96 5.38 -1.52
C ASP A 140 -18.22 6.48 -0.75
N ALA A 141 -18.40 7.74 -1.15
CA ALA A 141 -17.63 8.86 -0.62
C ALA A 141 -17.87 9.14 0.88
N LEU A 142 -19.03 8.76 1.41
CA LEU A 142 -19.36 8.98 2.82
C LEU A 142 -18.84 7.86 3.72
N THR A 143 -19.01 6.61 3.30
CA THR A 143 -18.83 5.42 4.14
C THR A 143 -17.54 4.64 3.83
N GLY A 144 -16.93 4.87 2.67
CA GLY A 144 -15.68 4.21 2.25
C GLY A 144 -15.79 2.70 2.05
N ILE A 145 -17.00 2.13 2.03
CA ILE A 145 -17.28 0.78 1.52
C ILE A 145 -17.55 0.85 0.02
N PHE A 146 -17.68 -0.28 -0.68
CA PHE A 146 -17.94 -0.26 -2.12
C PHE A 146 -19.20 0.55 -2.44
N ASN A 147 -19.13 1.31 -3.52
CA ASN A 147 -20.34 1.87 -4.13
C ASN A 147 -21.09 0.77 -4.90
N ARG A 148 -22.31 1.09 -5.32
CA ARG A 148 -23.18 0.15 -6.04
C ARG A 148 -22.50 -0.56 -7.19
N LYS A 149 -21.83 0.18 -8.08
CA LYS A 149 -21.20 -0.39 -9.28
C LYS A 149 -20.07 -1.35 -8.90
N ALA A 150 -19.17 -0.91 -8.03
CA ALA A 150 -18.06 -1.75 -7.58
C ALA A 150 -18.55 -3.01 -6.84
N MET A 151 -19.64 -2.89 -6.08
CA MET A 151 -20.27 -4.03 -5.40
C MET A 151 -20.84 -5.04 -6.40
N GLU A 152 -21.54 -4.57 -7.45
CA GLU A 152 -22.03 -5.43 -8.54
C GLU A 152 -20.88 -6.13 -9.27
N ASP A 153 -19.82 -5.40 -9.64
CA ASP A 153 -18.63 -5.94 -10.30
C ASP A 153 -17.91 -6.97 -9.42
N ARG A 154 -17.78 -6.70 -8.11
CA ARG A 154 -17.14 -7.60 -7.14
C ARG A 154 -17.92 -8.90 -6.97
N ILE A 155 -19.24 -8.82 -6.78
CA ILE A 155 -20.10 -10.02 -6.70
C ILE A 155 -20.01 -10.82 -8.00
N GLY A 156 -20.05 -10.15 -9.15
CA GLY A 156 -19.87 -10.81 -10.45
C GLY A 156 -18.53 -11.53 -10.56
N GLY A 157 -17.45 -10.94 -10.06
CA GLY A 157 -16.14 -11.57 -9.98
C GLY A 157 -16.12 -12.83 -9.09
N ILE A 158 -16.72 -12.75 -7.90
CA ILE A 158 -16.80 -13.88 -6.97
C ILE A 158 -17.64 -15.03 -7.57
N LEU A 159 -18.81 -14.73 -8.15
CA LEU A 159 -19.67 -15.74 -8.75
C LEU A 159 -19.08 -16.42 -10.00
N ASN A 160 -18.11 -15.78 -10.65
CA ASN A 160 -17.37 -16.36 -11.78
C ASN A 160 -16.15 -17.19 -11.35
N ASN A 161 -15.79 -17.20 -10.06
CA ASN A 161 -14.70 -18.02 -9.55
C ASN A 161 -15.17 -19.49 -9.45
N PRO A 162 -14.51 -20.44 -10.14
CA PRO A 162 -14.90 -21.86 -10.11
C PRO A 162 -14.82 -22.51 -8.73
N GLU A 163 -14.02 -21.94 -7.82
CA GLU A 163 -13.89 -22.44 -6.43
C GLU A 163 -15.06 -22.01 -5.54
N THR A 164 -15.78 -20.95 -5.92
CA THR A 164 -16.93 -20.46 -5.18
C THR A 164 -18.12 -21.39 -5.42
N GLN A 165 -18.45 -22.21 -4.41
CA GLN A 165 -19.57 -23.16 -4.51
C GLN A 165 -20.92 -22.54 -4.16
N CYS A 166 -20.94 -21.64 -3.17
CA CYS A 166 -22.15 -20.90 -2.78
C CYS A 166 -21.80 -19.56 -2.14
N GLY A 167 -22.80 -18.69 -2.02
CA GLY A 167 -22.67 -17.40 -1.34
C GLY A 167 -24.02 -16.92 -0.82
N ALA A 168 -23.99 -15.99 0.12
CA ALA A 168 -25.20 -15.39 0.68
C ALA A 168 -25.19 -13.88 0.42
N LEU A 169 -26.27 -13.36 -0.19
CA LEU A 169 -26.47 -11.94 -0.41
C LEU A 169 -27.51 -11.40 0.58
N CYS A 170 -27.14 -10.37 1.34
CA CYS A 170 -28.05 -9.68 2.26
C CYS A 170 -28.23 -8.23 1.83
N PHE A 171 -29.48 -7.81 1.75
CA PHE A 171 -29.89 -6.42 1.60
C PHE A 171 -30.32 -5.89 2.97
N ILE A 172 -29.84 -4.70 3.31
CA ILE A 172 -29.98 -4.13 4.64
C ILE A 172 -30.43 -2.67 4.49
N ASP A 173 -31.50 -2.29 5.17
CA ASP A 173 -32.04 -0.94 5.19
C ASP A 173 -31.98 -0.38 6.62
N VAL A 174 -31.70 0.91 6.78
CA VAL A 174 -31.66 1.55 8.10
C VAL A 174 -33.06 2.01 8.49
N ASP A 175 -33.66 1.30 9.44
CA ASP A 175 -35.00 1.59 9.95
C ASP A 175 -35.16 3.06 10.38
N ASN A 176 -36.21 3.72 9.85
CA ASN A 176 -36.59 5.08 10.20
C ASN A 176 -35.48 6.14 10.02
N PHE A 177 -34.55 5.94 9.07
CA PHE A 177 -33.43 6.86 8.85
C PHE A 177 -33.86 8.32 8.60
N LYS A 178 -34.97 8.53 7.89
CA LYS A 178 -35.56 9.86 7.70
C LYS A 178 -35.88 10.56 9.02
N THR A 179 -36.46 9.85 9.98
CA THR A 179 -36.79 10.37 11.31
C THR A 179 -35.53 10.79 12.07
N ILE A 180 -34.43 10.04 11.91
CA ILE A 180 -33.13 10.39 12.50
C ILE A 180 -32.64 11.73 11.92
N ASN A 181 -32.66 11.86 10.58
CA ASN A 181 -32.26 13.10 9.91
C ASN A 181 -33.13 14.29 10.33
N ASP A 182 -34.45 14.11 10.37
CA ASP A 182 -35.38 15.18 10.72
C ASP A 182 -35.24 15.62 12.19
N SER A 183 -34.82 14.72 13.09
CA SER A 183 -34.69 15.00 14.53
C SER A 183 -33.30 15.51 14.93
N PHE A 184 -32.24 15.00 14.32
CA PHE A 184 -30.85 15.23 14.73
C PHE A 184 -29.98 15.88 13.65
N GLY A 185 -30.54 16.10 12.45
CA GLY A 185 -29.86 16.70 11.31
C GLY A 185 -29.06 15.69 10.48
N HIS A 186 -28.80 16.05 9.23
CA HIS A 186 -28.11 15.19 8.27
C HIS A 186 -26.70 14.79 8.67
N LEU A 187 -25.94 15.69 9.34
CA LEU A 187 -24.61 15.36 9.83
C LEU A 187 -24.63 14.20 10.85
N TYR A 188 -25.69 14.11 11.65
CA TYR A 188 -25.85 12.99 12.57
C TYR A 188 -26.24 11.71 11.83
N GLY A 189 -27.12 11.81 10.83
CA GLY A 189 -27.43 10.68 9.94
C GLY A 189 -26.19 10.15 9.22
N ASP A 190 -25.31 11.03 8.77
CA ASP A 190 -24.04 10.67 8.14
C ASP A 190 -23.14 9.84 9.08
N GLU A 191 -23.07 10.20 10.36
CA GLU A 191 -22.34 9.41 11.36
C GLU A 191 -22.99 8.05 11.61
N VAL A 192 -24.33 7.96 11.61
CA VAL A 192 -25.04 6.68 11.70
C VAL A 192 -24.69 5.77 10.52
N LEU A 193 -24.64 6.32 9.31
CA LEU A 193 -24.29 5.56 8.10
C LEU A 193 -22.82 5.09 8.11
N LYS A 194 -21.89 5.93 8.58
CA LYS A 194 -20.48 5.54 8.77
C LYS A 194 -20.36 4.40 9.77
N GLN A 195 -21.02 4.50 10.92
CA GLN A 195 -21.01 3.44 11.93
C GLN A 195 -21.62 2.14 11.41
N MET A 196 -22.69 2.22 10.63
CA MET A 196 -23.30 1.05 9.98
C MET A 196 -22.30 0.37 9.03
N ALA A 197 -21.60 1.15 8.21
CA ALA A 197 -20.58 0.62 7.30
C ALA A 197 -19.42 -0.06 8.04
N GLU A 198 -18.95 0.53 9.14
CA GLU A 198 -17.92 -0.08 10.01
C GLU A 198 -18.40 -1.39 10.63
N ASN A 199 -19.62 -1.41 11.16
CA ASN A 199 -20.20 -2.61 11.75
C ASN A 199 -20.31 -3.73 10.70
N LEU A 200 -20.79 -3.43 9.50
CA LEU A 200 -20.88 -4.40 8.41
C LEU A 200 -19.50 -4.91 7.96
N LYS A 201 -18.50 -4.02 7.83
CA LYS A 201 -17.11 -4.39 7.55
C LYS A 201 -16.55 -5.35 8.61
N SER A 202 -16.87 -5.12 9.89
CA SER A 202 -16.39 -5.97 10.99
C SER A 202 -16.99 -7.39 10.99
N CYS A 203 -18.14 -7.57 10.34
CA CYS A 203 -18.78 -8.86 10.16
C CYS A 203 -18.24 -9.64 8.95
N ALA A 204 -17.51 -8.98 8.05
CA ALA A 204 -17.02 -9.55 6.80
C ALA A 204 -15.65 -10.22 6.98
N LEU A 205 -15.46 -11.35 6.31
CA LEU A 205 -14.18 -12.05 6.21
C LEU A 205 -13.40 -11.63 4.95
N PRO A 206 -12.09 -11.94 4.87
CA PRO A 206 -11.35 -11.79 3.63
C PRO A 206 -12.00 -12.57 2.50
N GLY A 207 -12.39 -11.88 1.42
CA GLY A 207 -13.12 -12.47 0.28
C GLY A 207 -14.49 -11.84 0.08
N ASP A 208 -15.21 -11.59 1.18
CA ASP A 208 -16.54 -10.99 1.21
C ASP A 208 -16.57 -9.58 0.60
N ALA A 209 -17.77 -9.13 0.24
CA ALA A 209 -17.99 -7.81 -0.33
C ALA A 209 -19.03 -7.05 0.51
N VAL A 210 -18.73 -5.78 0.83
CA VAL A 210 -19.62 -4.89 1.58
C VAL A 210 -19.75 -3.58 0.80
N GLY A 211 -20.97 -3.13 0.56
CA GLY A 211 -21.21 -1.90 -0.20
C GLY A 211 -22.47 -1.15 0.23
N ARG A 212 -22.49 0.15 -0.09
CA ARG A 212 -23.66 1.02 0.04
C ARG A 212 -24.27 1.21 -1.35
N ILE A 213 -25.53 0.79 -1.48
CA ILE A 213 -26.23 0.75 -2.78
C ILE A 213 -27.23 1.89 -2.97
N GLY A 214 -27.62 2.55 -1.87
CA GLY A 214 -28.58 3.64 -1.83
C GLY A 214 -28.30 4.64 -0.70
N GLY A 215 -29.29 5.47 -0.36
CA GLY A 215 -29.14 6.47 0.70
C GLY A 215 -28.91 5.83 2.07
N ASP A 216 -29.83 4.98 2.49
CA ASP A 216 -29.85 4.21 3.73
C ASP A 216 -29.72 2.69 3.49
N GLU A 217 -29.50 2.29 2.24
CA GLU A 217 -29.46 0.90 1.82
C GLU A 217 -28.02 0.39 1.67
N PHE A 218 -27.75 -0.74 2.31
CA PHE A 218 -26.49 -1.46 2.32
C PHE A 218 -26.65 -2.88 1.77
N MET A 219 -25.54 -3.44 1.32
CA MET A 219 -25.48 -4.79 0.79
C MET A 219 -24.21 -5.47 1.28
N ILE A 220 -24.34 -6.74 1.67
CA ILE A 220 -23.19 -7.60 2.00
C ILE A 220 -23.33 -8.93 1.27
N PHE A 221 -22.24 -9.38 0.67
CA PHE A 221 -22.14 -10.69 0.03
C PHE A 221 -21.08 -11.51 0.76
N PHE A 222 -21.50 -12.62 1.35
CA PHE A 222 -20.63 -13.58 2.01
C PHE A 222 -20.23 -14.66 1.00
N GLU A 223 -18.92 -14.79 0.76
CA GLU A 223 -18.38 -15.90 0.00
C GLU A 223 -18.29 -17.13 0.90
N ILE A 224 -19.04 -18.17 0.57
CA ILE A 224 -19.06 -19.40 1.36
C ILE A 224 -18.28 -20.47 0.61
N ILE A 225 -17.01 -20.60 0.97
CA ILE A 225 -16.17 -21.71 0.54
C ILE A 225 -16.42 -22.87 1.51
N LEU A 226 -17.40 -23.72 1.22
CA LEU A 226 -17.53 -24.97 1.96
C LEU A 226 -16.39 -25.92 1.54
N PRO A 227 -15.68 -26.57 2.49
CA PRO A 227 -14.80 -27.67 2.11
C PRO A 227 -15.64 -28.76 1.46
N TRP A 228 -15.21 -29.21 0.29
CA TRP A 228 -15.84 -30.32 -0.44
C TRP A 228 -15.95 -31.54 0.48
N SER A 229 -17.17 -31.86 0.92
CA SER A 229 -17.45 -33.05 1.72
C SER A 229 -17.93 -34.19 0.83
N GLY A 230 -16.97 -34.84 0.15
CA GLY A 230 -17.10 -36.19 -0.40
C GLY A 230 -17.55 -36.33 -1.85
#